data_AF-A0A9D5E9E3-F1
#
_entry.id   AF-A0A9D5E9E3-F1
#
_cell.length_a   1.000
_cell.length_b   1.000
_cell.length_c   1.000
_cell.angle_alpha   90.00
_cell.angle_beta   90.00
_cell.angle_gamma   90.00
#
_symmetry.space_group_name_H-M   'P 1'
#
loop_
_entity.id
_entity.type
_entity.pdbx_description
1 polymer ?
#
loop_
_entity_poly.entity_id
_entity_poly.type
_entity_poly.pdbx_seq_one_letter_code
_entity_poly.pdbx_strand_id
1 'polypeptide(L)'
;MQRAHSGGTRARAFTIVELLSVFIIIGIVIGILLPVFQGVRQNARRVSSQNLLSTLSNATDRFIADARRAPGLFAPDEMGSNANLSQGLTNMGNVLLDLTGGITLRQAGTLSSCEDAGGVDVIGVGPRSGLLRNVAQSELGRGSGTSGSARTLYFSPDDGSLVRFCQQTQKDSDSPANRALPDLVDTFGNPVIAWVRDPRATDADPFAARVSDGGVARFYWAGNAPHLRAQSLGRSQQDQTVLSMLRDSAAAGQTDQSLIETLAGLLGNPAFPSNTRVNNRQVPALDRGSLVYHSAGADGVFLNRDDRGGRSAGAGTGTASPQPLFYEPQRDVTLDFDDILTPSGQG
;
A
#
# COMPACT_ATOMS: atom_id res chain seq x y z
N MET A 1 38.80 -25.67 80.48
CA MET A 1 37.66 -24.93 79.90
C MET A 1 38.15 -24.18 78.66
N GLN A 2 37.90 -24.72 77.46
CA GLN A 2 38.23 -24.09 76.17
C GLN A 2 36.99 -23.33 75.66
N ARG A 3 37.14 -22.03 75.36
CA ARG A 3 36.08 -21.19 74.77
C ARG A 3 36.09 -21.34 73.25
N ALA A 4 35.01 -21.84 72.67
CA ALA A 4 34.78 -21.85 71.23
C ALA A 4 34.46 -20.43 70.73
N HIS A 5 35.17 -19.97 69.69
CA HIS A 5 34.85 -18.74 68.96
C HIS A 5 33.86 -19.07 67.83
N SER A 6 32.62 -18.62 67.98
CA SER A 6 31.62 -18.61 66.91
C SER A 6 32.00 -17.53 65.87
N GLY A 7 32.48 -17.96 64.71
CA GLY A 7 32.75 -17.09 63.57
C GLY A 7 31.45 -16.52 62.99
N GLY A 8 31.03 -15.35 63.45
CA GLY A 8 29.95 -14.59 62.84
C GLY A 8 30.36 -14.14 61.44
N THR A 9 29.65 -14.61 60.43
CA THR A 9 29.73 -14.11 59.05
C THR A 9 29.35 -12.64 59.03
N ARG A 10 30.35 -11.75 58.94
CA ARG A 10 30.12 -10.31 58.80
C ARG A 10 29.35 -10.06 57.51
N ALA A 11 28.08 -9.64 57.64
CA ALA A 11 27.35 -9.04 56.53
C ALA A 11 28.09 -7.76 56.10
N ARG A 12 28.59 -7.75 54.87
CA ARG A 12 29.25 -6.56 54.29
C ARG A 12 28.16 -5.51 54.05
N ALA A 13 28.24 -4.39 54.76
CA ALA A 13 27.41 -3.22 54.47
C ALA A 13 27.93 -2.55 53.19
N PHE A 14 27.02 -2.31 52.24
CA PHE A 14 27.32 -1.66 50.96
C PHE A 14 27.68 -0.18 51.20
N THR A 15 28.75 0.29 50.57
CA THR A 15 29.15 1.70 50.67
C THR A 15 28.33 2.56 49.70
N ILE A 16 28.10 3.83 50.05
CA ILE A 16 27.42 4.79 49.16
C ILE A 16 28.14 4.91 47.81
N VAL A 17 29.47 4.79 47.80
CA VAL A 17 30.30 4.86 46.60
C VAL A 17 30.01 3.70 45.65
N GLU A 18 29.85 2.48 46.16
CA GLU A 18 29.51 1.31 45.34
C GLU A 18 28.10 1.44 44.74
N LEU A 19 27.15 2.02 45.47
CA LEU A 19 25.81 2.27 44.92
C LEU A 19 25.85 3.38 43.84
N LEU A 20 26.60 4.46 44.09
CA LEU A 20 26.71 5.60 43.18
C LEU A 20 27.36 5.22 41.85
N SER A 21 28.43 4.42 41.88
CA SER A 21 29.13 3.98 40.66
C SER A 21 28.22 3.13 39.76
N VAL A 22 27.37 2.28 40.35
CA VAL A 22 26.40 1.47 39.62
C VAL A 22 25.37 2.35 38.91
N PHE A 23 24.82 3.36 39.59
CA PHE A 23 23.89 4.31 38.94
C PHE A 23 24.55 5.11 37.83
N ILE A 24 25.84 5.49 37.98
CA ILE A 24 26.60 6.16 36.91
C ILE A 24 26.72 5.24 35.70
N ILE A 25 27.10 3.97 35.89
CA ILE A 25 27.25 3.00 34.79
C ILE A 25 25.90 2.74 34.11
N ILE A 26 24.82 2.52 34.88
CA ILE A 26 23.47 2.32 34.34
C ILE A 26 23.03 3.57 33.55
N GLY A 27 23.27 4.77 34.08
CA GLY A 27 22.95 6.03 33.40
C GLY A 27 23.68 6.18 32.06
N ILE A 28 24.97 5.82 32.01
CA ILE A 28 25.75 5.82 30.76
C ILE A 28 25.19 4.80 29.77
N VAL A 29 24.91 3.57 30.21
CA VAL A 29 24.37 2.51 29.34
C VAL A 29 23.01 2.91 28.77
N ILE A 30 22.09 3.40 29.59
CA ILE A 30 20.77 3.86 29.14
C ILE A 30 20.91 5.08 28.21
N GLY A 31 21.79 6.02 28.53
CA GLY A 31 22.05 7.22 27.73
C GLY A 31 22.54 6.90 26.31
N ILE A 32 23.32 5.82 26.14
CA ILE A 32 23.78 5.36 24.83
C ILE A 32 22.67 4.59 24.09
N LEU A 33 21.89 3.77 24.80
CA LEU A 33 20.93 2.86 24.18
C LEU A 33 19.63 3.55 23.70
N LEU A 34 19.10 4.51 24.46
CA LEU A 34 17.81 5.17 24.16
C LEU A 34 17.68 5.76 22.74
N PRO A 35 18.63 6.56 22.21
CA PRO A 35 18.47 7.16 20.88
C PRO A 35 18.49 6.11 19.75
N VAL A 36 19.22 5.01 19.92
CA VAL A 36 19.37 3.97 18.88
C VAL A 36 18.09 3.14 18.70
N PHE A 37 17.29 2.96 19.75
CA PHE A 37 16.10 2.13 19.69
C PHE A 37 15.03 2.63 18.72
N GLN A 38 14.95 3.94 18.46
CA GLN A 38 13.95 4.49 17.55
C GLN A 38 14.20 4.04 16.11
N GLY A 39 15.44 4.15 15.64
CA GLY A 39 15.84 3.67 14.30
C GLY A 39 15.69 2.16 14.15
N VAL A 40 16.01 1.39 15.20
CA VAL A 40 15.82 -0.07 15.18
C VAL A 40 14.34 -0.46 15.04
N ARG A 41 13.44 0.23 15.75
CA ARG A 41 11.99 -0.02 15.63
C ARG A 41 11.45 0.33 14.24
N GLN A 42 11.90 1.45 13.66
CA GLN A 42 11.49 1.85 12.31
C GLN A 42 11.98 0.85 11.26
N ASN A 43 13.23 0.41 11.36
CA ASN A 43 13.78 -0.62 10.48
C ASN A 43 13.04 -1.96 10.63
N ALA A 44 12.71 -2.37 11.86
CA ALA A 44 11.95 -3.59 12.10
C ALA A 44 10.55 -3.53 11.46
N ARG A 45 9.87 -2.37 11.54
CA ARG A 45 8.60 -2.15 10.83
C ARG A 45 8.77 -2.20 9.32
N ARG A 46 9.80 -1.56 8.77
CA ARG A 46 10.09 -1.61 7.33
C ARG A 46 10.28 -3.05 6.83
N VAL A 47 11.08 -3.85 7.54
CA VAL A 47 11.28 -5.27 7.24
C VAL A 47 9.98 -6.05 7.35
N SER A 48 9.16 -5.77 8.37
CA SER A 48 7.85 -6.42 8.53
C SER A 48 6.89 -6.06 7.40
N SER A 49 6.86 -4.82 6.92
CA SER A 49 6.09 -4.40 5.76
C SER A 49 6.59 -5.09 4.48
N GLN A 50 7.91 -5.23 4.30
CA GLN A 50 8.48 -5.99 3.17
C GLN A 50 8.05 -7.47 3.19
N ASN A 51 8.03 -8.09 4.37
CA ASN A 51 7.57 -9.47 4.54
C ASN A 51 6.08 -9.61 4.23
N LEU A 52 5.25 -8.64 4.64
CA LEU A 52 3.83 -8.59 4.27
C LEU A 52 3.64 -8.55 2.75
N LEU A 53 4.34 -7.65 2.06
CA LEU A 53 4.24 -7.53 0.59
C LEU A 53 4.78 -8.77 -0.13
N SER A 54 5.83 -9.38 0.40
CA SER A 54 6.37 -10.65 -0.13
C SER A 54 5.38 -11.80 0.07
N THR A 55 4.65 -11.83 1.19
CA THR A 55 3.58 -12.81 1.44
C THR A 55 2.41 -12.63 0.47
N LEU A 56 2.03 -11.38 0.19
CA LEU A 56 1.04 -11.06 -0.84
C LEU A 56 1.50 -11.48 -2.24
N SER A 57 2.76 -11.21 -2.60
CA SER A 57 3.34 -11.67 -3.88
C SER A 57 3.22 -13.18 -4.01
N ASN A 58 3.62 -13.93 -2.98
CA ASN A 58 3.51 -15.39 -2.99
C ASN A 58 2.06 -15.87 -3.08
N ALA A 59 1.11 -15.21 -2.40
CA ALA A 59 -0.31 -15.50 -2.51
C ALA A 59 -0.83 -15.26 -3.94
N THR A 60 -0.36 -14.19 -4.57
CA THR A 60 -0.66 -13.83 -5.96
C THR A 60 -0.16 -14.90 -6.92
N ASP A 61 1.09 -15.32 -6.78
CA ASP A 61 1.69 -16.32 -7.66
C ASP A 61 0.97 -17.68 -7.56
N ARG A 62 0.56 -18.07 -6.35
CA ARG A 62 -0.28 -19.26 -6.12
C ARG A 62 -1.66 -19.12 -6.79
N PHE A 63 -2.29 -17.96 -6.65
CA PHE A 63 -3.56 -17.68 -7.30
C PHE A 63 -3.43 -17.75 -8.83
N ILE A 64 -2.39 -17.14 -9.41
CA ILE A 64 -2.13 -17.17 -10.86
C ILE A 64 -1.90 -18.61 -11.34
N ALA A 65 -1.17 -19.42 -10.58
CA ALA A 65 -0.93 -20.83 -10.92
C ALA A 65 -2.25 -21.63 -11.05
N ASP A 66 -3.20 -21.37 -10.15
CA ASP A 66 -4.49 -22.07 -10.10
C ASP A 66 -5.52 -21.48 -11.08
N ALA A 67 -5.69 -20.16 -11.08
CA ALA A 67 -6.76 -19.47 -11.80
C ALA A 67 -6.36 -18.98 -13.21
N ARG A 68 -5.06 -19.05 -13.56
CA ARG A 68 -4.51 -18.61 -14.86
C ARG A 68 -4.82 -17.15 -15.21
N ARG A 69 -5.01 -16.31 -14.19
CA ARG A 69 -5.21 -14.85 -14.30
C ARG A 69 -4.64 -14.17 -13.07
N ALA A 70 -4.33 -12.87 -13.18
CA ALA A 70 -4.02 -12.05 -12.02
C ALA A 70 -5.26 -11.95 -11.09
N PRO A 71 -5.07 -11.84 -9.76
CA PRO A 71 -6.16 -11.58 -8.83
C PRO A 71 -6.75 -10.18 -9.06
N GLY A 72 -8.03 -10.05 -8.77
CA GLY A 72 -8.84 -8.88 -9.10
C GLY A 72 -10.18 -9.36 -9.63
N LEU A 73 -11.23 -9.20 -8.83
CA LEU A 73 -12.58 -9.65 -9.17
C LEU A 73 -13.15 -8.89 -10.37
N PHE A 74 -12.89 -7.58 -10.43
CA PHE A 74 -13.22 -6.70 -11.54
C PHE A 74 -12.01 -6.54 -12.45
N ALA A 75 -12.24 -6.45 -13.76
CA ALA A 75 -11.17 -6.33 -14.73
C ALA A 75 -10.43 -4.98 -14.60
N PRO A 76 -9.14 -4.90 -14.99
CA PRO A 76 -8.35 -3.67 -14.85
C PRO A 76 -8.97 -2.43 -15.50
N ASP A 77 -9.78 -2.60 -16.55
CA ASP A 77 -10.46 -1.52 -17.25
C ASP A 77 -11.78 -1.09 -16.60
N GLU A 78 -12.45 -1.99 -15.89
CA GLU A 78 -13.56 -1.65 -15.02
C GLU A 78 -13.06 -0.81 -13.85
N MET A 79 -11.96 -1.25 -13.22
CA MET A 79 -11.25 -0.54 -12.15
C MET A 79 -10.66 0.79 -12.61
N GLY A 80 -10.15 0.84 -13.85
CA GLY A 80 -9.60 2.03 -14.49
C GLY A 80 -10.63 3.06 -14.94
N SER A 81 -11.93 2.78 -14.79
CA SER A 81 -12.97 3.64 -15.35
C SER A 81 -13.12 4.97 -14.63
N ASN A 82 -13.57 5.99 -15.37
CA ASN A 82 -13.86 7.31 -14.83
C ASN A 82 -14.96 7.26 -13.76
N ALA A 83 -15.90 6.32 -13.86
CA ALA A 83 -16.92 6.07 -12.83
C ALA A 83 -16.31 5.59 -11.51
N ASN A 84 -15.17 4.90 -11.52
CA ASN A 84 -14.50 4.46 -10.30
C ASN A 84 -13.84 5.62 -9.55
N LEU A 85 -13.60 6.77 -10.20
CA LEU A 85 -13.11 7.96 -9.50
C LEU A 85 -14.12 8.51 -8.48
N SER A 86 -15.42 8.26 -8.64
CA SER A 86 -16.42 8.59 -7.61
C SER A 86 -16.81 7.39 -6.78
N GLN A 87 -16.97 6.20 -7.38
CA GLN A 87 -17.29 5.00 -6.62
C GLN A 87 -16.20 4.63 -5.63
N GLY A 88 -14.94 4.73 -6.03
CA GLY A 88 -13.77 4.59 -5.17
C GLY A 88 -13.55 3.20 -4.60
N LEU A 89 -13.71 2.15 -5.43
CA LEU A 89 -13.15 0.84 -5.12
C LEU A 89 -11.65 0.85 -5.41
N THR A 90 -10.86 0.38 -4.45
CA THR A 90 -9.39 0.34 -4.55
C THR A 90 -8.94 -0.91 -5.32
N ASN A 91 -7.85 -0.82 -6.10
CA ASN A 91 -7.25 -2.00 -6.73
C ASN A 91 -6.84 -3.05 -5.69
N MET A 92 -6.28 -2.60 -4.55
CA MET A 92 -5.93 -3.52 -3.48
C MET A 92 -7.18 -4.22 -2.92
N GLY A 93 -8.27 -3.49 -2.68
CA GLY A 93 -9.54 -4.10 -2.27
C GLY A 93 -10.04 -5.12 -3.29
N ASN A 94 -10.01 -4.78 -4.58
CA ASN A 94 -10.38 -5.69 -5.66
C ASN A 94 -9.53 -6.99 -5.69
N VAL A 95 -8.21 -6.86 -5.49
CA VAL A 95 -7.27 -8.00 -5.40
C VAL A 95 -7.57 -8.84 -4.17
N LEU A 96 -7.78 -8.22 -3.01
CA LEU A 96 -8.06 -8.93 -1.76
C LEU A 96 -9.36 -9.74 -1.81
N LEU A 97 -10.38 -9.31 -2.56
CA LEU A 97 -11.61 -10.08 -2.69
C LEU A 97 -11.39 -11.46 -3.34
N ASP A 98 -10.41 -11.57 -4.24
CA ASP A 98 -10.01 -12.88 -4.82
C ASP A 98 -9.08 -13.66 -3.89
N LEU A 99 -8.13 -12.99 -3.23
CA LEU A 99 -7.13 -13.65 -2.40
C LEU A 99 -7.67 -14.10 -1.04
N THR A 100 -8.58 -13.33 -0.46
CA THR A 100 -9.11 -13.50 0.91
C THR A 100 -10.54 -14.05 0.94
N GLY A 101 -11.23 -14.06 -0.20
CA GLY A 101 -12.63 -14.50 -0.31
C GLY A 101 -13.63 -13.43 0.14
N GLY A 102 -14.74 -13.87 0.76
CA GLY A 102 -15.82 -13.01 1.22
C GLY A 102 -16.92 -12.72 0.19
N ILE A 103 -16.76 -13.11 -1.08
CA ILE A 103 -17.84 -12.98 -2.07
C ILE A 103 -18.97 -13.96 -1.75
N THR A 104 -20.19 -13.42 -1.60
CA THR A 104 -21.38 -14.18 -1.23
C THR A 104 -22.53 -13.92 -2.19
N LEU A 105 -23.48 -14.86 -2.23
CA LEU A 105 -24.77 -14.69 -2.93
C LEU A 105 -25.83 -14.04 -2.04
N ARG A 106 -25.54 -13.90 -0.73
CA ARG A 106 -26.43 -13.19 0.21
C ARG A 106 -26.63 -11.75 -0.27
N GLN A 107 -27.86 -11.25 -0.11
CA GLN A 107 -28.19 -9.90 -0.53
C GLN A 107 -27.45 -8.86 0.33
N ALA A 108 -26.86 -7.86 -0.31
CA ALA A 108 -26.26 -6.74 0.38
C ALA A 108 -27.32 -5.93 1.14
N GLY A 109 -27.00 -5.56 2.37
CA GLY A 109 -27.76 -4.58 3.12
C GLY A 109 -27.54 -3.17 2.57
N THR A 110 -28.48 -2.28 2.87
CA THR A 110 -28.34 -0.85 2.54
C THR A 110 -27.49 -0.18 3.61
N LEU A 111 -26.50 0.60 3.16
CA LEU A 111 -25.68 1.45 4.02
C LEU A 111 -26.00 2.91 3.76
N SER A 112 -26.47 3.63 4.79
CA SER A 112 -26.59 5.09 4.77
C SER A 112 -25.23 5.77 4.90
N SER A 113 -24.35 5.22 5.73
CA SER A 113 -22.96 5.66 5.85
C SER A 113 -22.01 4.48 6.06
N CYS A 114 -20.71 4.74 6.04
CA CYS A 114 -19.70 3.71 6.24
C CYS A 114 -19.65 3.23 7.70
N GLU A 115 -19.96 4.11 8.65
CA GLU A 115 -19.99 3.86 10.08
C GLU A 115 -21.02 2.79 10.45
N ASP A 116 -22.12 2.73 9.68
CA ASP A 116 -23.20 1.75 9.85
C ASP A 116 -22.76 0.31 9.49
N ALA A 117 -21.63 0.14 8.81
CA ALA A 117 -21.18 -1.16 8.32
C ALA A 117 -20.71 -2.12 9.41
N GLY A 118 -20.71 -1.71 10.69
CA GLY A 118 -20.58 -2.64 11.82
C GLY A 118 -21.85 -3.47 12.06
N GLY A 119 -23.03 -2.96 11.65
CA GLY A 119 -24.32 -3.66 11.76
C GLY A 119 -24.76 -4.39 10.49
N VAL A 120 -24.04 -4.21 9.38
CA VAL A 120 -24.35 -4.81 8.08
C VAL A 120 -23.23 -5.76 7.67
N ASP A 121 -23.49 -7.06 7.72
CA ASP A 121 -22.49 -8.07 7.36
C ASP A 121 -22.20 -8.08 5.86
N VAL A 122 -23.22 -7.99 5.01
CA VAL A 122 -23.08 -8.08 3.55
C VAL A 122 -23.22 -6.71 2.90
N ILE A 123 -22.20 -6.29 2.16
CA ILE A 123 -22.12 -5.00 1.48
C ILE A 123 -21.93 -5.17 -0.03
N GLY A 124 -22.51 -4.29 -0.84
CA GLY A 124 -22.36 -4.32 -2.29
C GLY A 124 -21.24 -3.38 -2.74
N VAL A 125 -20.08 -3.93 -3.11
CA VAL A 125 -18.90 -3.15 -3.52
C VAL A 125 -18.64 -3.30 -5.01
N GLY A 126 -18.04 -2.28 -5.63
CA GLY A 126 -17.74 -2.33 -7.05
C GLY A 126 -17.23 -1.00 -7.60
N PRO A 127 -16.61 -1.01 -8.79
CA PRO A 127 -16.04 0.18 -9.40
C PRO A 127 -17.09 1.09 -10.05
N ARG A 128 -18.31 0.60 -10.28
CA ARG A 128 -19.43 1.34 -10.91
C ARG A 128 -20.73 0.95 -10.21
N SER A 129 -21.70 1.87 -10.10
CA SER A 129 -22.99 1.61 -9.43
C SER A 129 -23.80 0.46 -10.04
N GLY A 130 -23.65 0.21 -11.35
CA GLY A 130 -24.28 -0.92 -12.05
C GLY A 130 -23.48 -2.23 -12.02
N LEU A 131 -22.29 -2.23 -11.42
CA LEU A 131 -21.37 -3.37 -11.39
C LEU A 131 -20.89 -3.60 -9.95
N LEU A 132 -21.77 -4.20 -9.15
CA LEU A 132 -21.50 -4.51 -7.74
C LEU A 132 -21.37 -6.01 -7.51
N ARG A 133 -20.66 -6.39 -6.46
CA ARG A 133 -20.57 -7.75 -5.93
C ARG A 133 -20.79 -7.71 -4.42
N ASN A 134 -21.53 -8.69 -3.91
CA ASN A 134 -21.86 -8.76 -2.51
C ASN A 134 -20.71 -9.41 -1.74
N VAL A 135 -20.27 -8.73 -0.69
CA VAL A 135 -19.14 -9.13 0.16
C VAL A 135 -19.62 -9.27 1.58
N ALA A 136 -19.48 -10.47 2.14
CA ALA A 136 -19.66 -10.72 3.56
C ALA A 136 -18.37 -10.31 4.31
N GLN A 137 -18.45 -9.21 5.04
CA GLN A 137 -17.30 -8.63 5.73
C GLN A 137 -16.76 -9.56 6.82
N SER A 138 -17.62 -10.35 7.46
CA SER A 138 -17.19 -11.34 8.48
C SER A 138 -16.42 -12.53 7.91
N GLU A 139 -16.52 -12.79 6.59
CA GLU A 139 -15.89 -13.93 5.93
C GLU A 139 -14.53 -13.59 5.29
N LEU A 140 -14.18 -12.31 5.19
CA LEU A 140 -12.90 -11.84 4.65
C LEU A 140 -11.73 -12.45 5.42
N GLY A 141 -10.86 -13.19 4.74
CA GLY A 141 -9.66 -13.80 5.34
C GLY A 141 -9.92 -15.02 6.22
N ARG A 142 -11.18 -15.44 6.41
CA ARG A 142 -11.55 -16.57 7.27
C ARG A 142 -11.92 -17.85 6.50
N GLY A 143 -11.95 -17.78 5.17
CA GLY A 143 -12.19 -18.96 4.32
C GLY A 143 -13.58 -19.60 4.46
N SER A 144 -14.56 -18.87 4.98
CA SER A 144 -15.94 -19.39 5.14
C SER A 144 -16.73 -19.09 3.86
N GLY A 145 -17.06 -20.14 3.10
CA GLY A 145 -18.02 -20.04 2.01
C GLY A 145 -19.43 -20.32 2.53
N THR A 146 -20.23 -19.30 2.80
CA THR A 146 -21.70 -19.47 2.84
C THR A 146 -22.29 -19.51 1.42
N SER A 147 -21.86 -20.52 0.64
CA SER A 147 -22.59 -21.11 -0.49
C SER A 147 -21.78 -22.27 -1.10
N GLY A 148 -21.65 -23.38 -0.37
CA GLY A 148 -21.43 -24.73 -0.96
C GLY A 148 -20.11 -25.05 -1.66
N SER A 149 -19.21 -24.10 -1.89
CA SER A 149 -17.86 -24.36 -2.40
C SER A 149 -16.84 -23.68 -1.52
N ALA A 150 -16.04 -24.48 -0.80
CA ALA A 150 -14.85 -23.99 -0.11
C ALA A 150 -13.95 -23.29 -1.13
N ARG A 151 -13.90 -21.96 -1.10
CA ARG A 151 -12.93 -21.21 -1.91
C ARG A 151 -11.58 -21.35 -1.23
N THR A 152 -10.58 -21.77 -2.01
CA THR A 152 -9.18 -21.76 -1.57
C THR A 152 -8.80 -20.36 -1.14
N LEU A 153 -8.38 -20.22 0.11
CA LEU A 153 -7.85 -18.97 0.65
C LEU A 153 -6.37 -18.88 0.26
N TYR A 154 -6.01 -17.83 -0.47
CA TYR A 154 -4.61 -17.60 -0.88
C TYR A 154 -3.88 -16.70 0.09
N PHE A 155 -4.61 -15.79 0.74
CA PHE A 155 -4.08 -14.85 1.71
C PHE A 155 -5.01 -14.74 2.93
N SER A 156 -4.42 -14.88 4.12
CA SER A 156 -5.08 -14.61 5.39
C SER A 156 -4.36 -13.41 6.02
N PRO A 157 -5.00 -12.23 6.07
CA PRO A 157 -4.44 -11.08 6.77
C PRO A 157 -4.33 -11.35 8.27
N ASP A 158 -3.35 -10.74 8.92
CA ASP A 158 -3.20 -10.79 10.37
C ASP A 158 -4.31 -9.96 11.06
N ASP A 159 -4.60 -10.28 12.32
CA ASP A 159 -5.56 -9.51 13.11
C ASP A 159 -5.12 -8.03 13.20
N GLY A 160 -5.95 -7.13 12.69
CA GLY A 160 -5.69 -5.69 12.67
C GLY A 160 -4.94 -5.17 11.44
N SER A 161 -4.56 -6.03 10.48
CA SER A 161 -4.00 -5.56 9.20
C SER A 161 -5.07 -5.10 8.21
N LEU A 162 -6.34 -5.47 8.41
CA LEU A 162 -7.48 -4.93 7.67
C LEU A 162 -8.13 -3.81 8.46
N VAL A 163 -8.17 -2.61 7.88
CA VAL A 163 -8.70 -1.40 8.51
C VAL A 163 -9.73 -0.75 7.60
N ARG A 164 -10.85 -0.33 8.18
CA ARG A 164 -11.90 0.40 7.47
C ARG A 164 -11.61 1.90 7.52
N PHE A 165 -11.69 2.56 6.36
CA PHE A 165 -11.51 4.01 6.22
C PHE A 165 -12.84 4.67 5.86
N CYS A 166 -13.58 5.11 6.87
CA CYS A 166 -14.93 5.66 6.66
C CYS A 166 -14.98 7.13 6.26
N GLN A 167 -13.95 7.90 6.62
CA GLN A 167 -13.88 9.31 6.29
C GLN A 167 -13.43 9.51 4.84
N GLN A 168 -14.12 10.41 4.13
CA GLN A 168 -13.78 10.75 2.75
C GLN A 168 -12.36 11.31 2.60
N THR A 169 -11.84 11.97 3.66
CA THR A 169 -10.46 12.46 3.71
C THR A 169 -9.42 11.35 3.78
N GLN A 170 -9.77 10.16 4.30
CA GLN A 170 -8.88 9.00 4.38
C GLN A 170 -8.98 8.08 3.16
N LYS A 171 -10.18 8.02 2.57
CA LYS A 171 -10.49 7.25 1.36
C LYS A 171 -11.53 8.01 0.53
N ASP A 172 -11.08 8.66 -0.53
CA ASP A 172 -11.92 9.49 -1.39
C ASP A 172 -12.82 8.63 -2.28
N SER A 173 -14.04 8.41 -1.81
CA SER A 173 -15.08 7.56 -2.41
C SER A 173 -16.43 8.10 -1.98
N ASP A 174 -17.38 8.21 -2.90
CA ASP A 174 -18.77 8.59 -2.61
C ASP A 174 -19.59 7.40 -2.10
N SER A 175 -19.20 6.17 -2.47
CA SER A 175 -19.90 4.94 -2.08
C SER A 175 -19.61 4.56 -0.62
N PRO A 176 -20.60 4.56 0.29
CA PRO A 176 -20.40 4.16 1.67
C PRO A 176 -19.98 2.68 1.78
N ALA A 177 -20.44 1.83 0.86
CA ALA A 177 -20.05 0.43 0.81
C ALA A 177 -18.57 0.24 0.44
N ASN A 178 -18.06 0.99 -0.54
CA ASN A 178 -16.64 0.90 -0.89
C ASN A 178 -15.74 1.48 0.21
N ARG A 179 -16.18 2.51 0.95
CA ARG A 179 -15.49 2.98 2.17
C ARG A 179 -15.55 1.95 3.31
N ALA A 180 -16.66 1.22 3.42
CA ALA A 180 -16.85 0.19 4.43
C ALA A 180 -15.99 -1.05 4.22
N LEU A 181 -15.60 -1.35 2.98
CA LEU A 181 -14.69 -2.44 2.66
C LEU A 181 -13.33 -2.19 3.34
N PRO A 182 -12.87 -3.09 4.23
CA PRO A 182 -11.57 -2.94 4.88
C PRO A 182 -10.42 -3.02 3.86
N ASP A 183 -9.49 -2.07 3.92
CA ASP A 183 -8.28 -2.08 3.12
C ASP A 183 -7.12 -2.65 3.96
N LEU A 184 -6.15 -3.25 3.27
CA LEU A 184 -4.94 -3.76 3.92
C LEU A 184 -4.00 -2.61 4.25
N VAL A 185 -3.53 -2.56 5.49
CA VAL A 185 -2.52 -1.61 5.94
C VAL A 185 -1.17 -2.29 6.16
N ASP A 186 -0.11 -1.53 5.95
CA ASP A 186 1.24 -1.91 6.34
C ASP A 186 1.46 -1.78 7.85
N THR A 187 2.67 -2.09 8.31
CA THR A 187 2.99 -2.02 9.75
C THR A 187 3.09 -0.60 10.33
N PHE A 188 3.10 0.42 9.47
CA PHE A 188 3.01 1.82 9.86
C PHE A 188 1.53 2.27 10.01
N GLY A 189 0.59 1.47 9.51
CA GLY A 189 -0.84 1.74 9.52
C GLY A 189 -1.29 2.56 8.31
N ASN A 190 -0.50 2.55 7.23
CA ASN A 190 -0.81 3.20 5.98
C ASN A 190 -1.36 2.14 4.98
N PRO A 191 -2.38 2.48 4.17
CA PRO A 191 -2.94 1.53 3.22
C PRO A 191 -1.89 1.11 2.18
N VAL A 192 -1.93 -0.16 1.81
CA VAL A 192 -1.15 -0.72 0.69
C VAL A 192 -1.99 -0.60 -0.57
N ILE A 193 -1.39 -0.11 -1.66
CA ILE A 193 -2.05 -0.08 -2.97
C ILE A 193 -1.48 -1.16 -3.89
N ALA A 194 -2.23 -1.49 -4.94
CA ALA A 194 -1.84 -2.46 -5.94
C ALA A 194 -1.95 -1.85 -7.34
N TRP A 195 -0.96 -2.11 -8.18
CA TRP A 195 -0.96 -1.75 -9.60
C TRP A 195 -1.15 -3.01 -10.41
N VAL A 196 -2.28 -3.11 -11.11
CA VAL A 196 -2.66 -4.30 -11.88
C VAL A 196 -2.50 -4.01 -13.37
N ARG A 197 -1.77 -4.87 -14.08
CA ARG A 197 -1.59 -4.78 -15.53
C ARG A 197 -2.88 -5.15 -16.26
N ASP A 198 -3.30 -4.34 -17.23
CA ASP A 198 -4.36 -4.71 -18.18
C ASP A 198 -3.80 -5.74 -19.18
N PRO A 199 -4.28 -7.00 -19.18
CA PRO A 199 -3.76 -8.02 -20.08
C PRO A 199 -4.10 -7.75 -21.56
N ARG A 200 -5.01 -6.82 -21.85
CA ARG A 200 -5.39 -6.44 -23.22
C ARG A 200 -4.38 -5.46 -23.84
N ALA A 201 -3.57 -4.80 -23.02
CA ALA A 201 -2.59 -3.84 -23.49
C ALA A 201 -1.43 -4.51 -24.21
N THR A 202 -1.06 -3.95 -25.35
CA THR A 202 0.06 -4.37 -26.20
C THR A 202 1.24 -3.40 -26.07
N ASP A 203 2.32 -3.65 -26.81
CA ASP A 203 3.49 -2.75 -26.85
C ASP A 203 3.23 -1.45 -27.62
N ALA A 204 2.16 -1.40 -28.41
CA ALA A 204 1.74 -0.19 -29.12
C ALA A 204 0.90 0.76 -28.25
N ASP A 205 0.32 0.25 -27.17
CA ASP A 205 -0.55 1.01 -26.28
C ASP A 205 0.27 1.87 -25.28
N PRO A 206 -0.30 3.00 -24.81
CA PRO A 206 0.32 3.78 -23.74
C PRO A 206 0.67 2.93 -22.52
N PHE A 207 1.84 3.20 -21.94
CA PHE A 207 2.29 2.46 -20.77
C PHE A 207 1.37 2.67 -19.55
N ALA A 208 0.89 3.90 -19.34
CA ALA A 208 -0.06 4.21 -18.29
C ALA A 208 -1.08 5.24 -18.78
N ALA A 209 -2.25 5.23 -18.17
CA ALA A 209 -3.29 6.23 -18.37
C ALA A 209 -3.95 6.58 -17.03
N ARG A 210 -4.57 7.76 -16.98
CA ARG A 210 -5.35 8.17 -15.81
C ARG A 210 -6.60 7.31 -15.63
N VAL A 211 -7.33 7.08 -16.72
CA VAL A 211 -8.57 6.28 -16.81
C VAL A 211 -8.55 5.40 -18.07
N SER A 212 -9.43 4.40 -18.12
CA SER A 212 -9.57 3.45 -19.24
C SER A 212 -10.58 3.88 -20.33
N ASP A 213 -11.44 4.88 -20.07
CA ASP A 213 -12.51 5.30 -21.01
C ASP A 213 -11.97 5.93 -22.31
N GLY A 214 -10.67 6.28 -22.36
CA GLY A 214 -10.00 6.88 -23.52
C GLY A 214 -9.19 5.91 -24.37
N GLY A 215 -9.18 4.61 -24.05
CA GLY A 215 -8.37 3.60 -24.73
C GLY A 215 -7.72 2.61 -23.77
N VAL A 216 -6.98 1.66 -24.34
CA VAL A 216 -6.26 0.66 -23.56
C VAL A 216 -4.90 1.22 -23.14
N ALA A 217 -4.52 1.01 -21.89
CA ALA A 217 -3.17 1.26 -21.38
C ALA A 217 -2.76 0.11 -20.45
N ARG A 218 -1.46 -0.07 -20.23
CA ARG A 218 -1.00 -1.19 -19.38
C ARG A 218 -1.40 -1.02 -17.92
N PHE A 219 -1.41 0.21 -17.40
CA PHE A 219 -1.84 0.52 -16.03
C PHE A 219 -2.77 1.74 -16.00
N TYR A 220 -3.73 1.71 -15.08
CA TYR A 220 -4.66 2.81 -14.85
C TYR A 220 -4.52 3.38 -13.43
N TRP A 221 -4.44 4.72 -13.34
CA TRP A 221 -4.37 5.42 -12.06
C TRP A 221 -5.67 5.35 -11.25
N ALA A 222 -6.82 5.40 -11.92
CA ALA A 222 -8.15 5.53 -11.31
C ALA A 222 -8.44 4.49 -10.21
N GLY A 223 -7.95 3.27 -10.35
CA GLY A 223 -8.14 2.21 -9.35
C GLY A 223 -7.45 2.47 -8.00
N ASN A 224 -6.47 3.39 -7.95
CA ASN A 224 -5.79 3.80 -6.72
C ASN A 224 -6.15 5.23 -6.30
N ALA A 225 -6.98 5.93 -7.07
CA ALA A 225 -7.42 7.29 -6.80
C ALA A 225 -8.03 7.52 -5.40
N PRO A 226 -8.74 6.57 -4.76
CA PRO A 226 -9.30 6.79 -3.43
C PRO A 226 -8.24 7.06 -2.35
N HIS A 227 -7.08 6.42 -2.45
CA HIS A 227 -5.97 6.66 -1.52
C HIS A 227 -5.06 7.79 -2.02
N LEU A 228 -4.82 7.89 -3.33
CA LEU A 228 -3.96 8.93 -3.89
C LEU A 228 -4.57 10.35 -3.83
N ARG A 229 -5.89 10.45 -3.62
CA ARG A 229 -6.59 11.72 -3.33
C ARG A 229 -6.92 11.93 -1.86
N ALA A 230 -6.50 11.03 -0.98
CA ALA A 230 -6.73 11.18 0.45
C ALA A 230 -5.97 12.38 1.01
N GLN A 231 -6.66 13.22 1.77
CA GLN A 231 -6.08 14.36 2.50
C GLN A 231 -5.55 13.96 3.88
N SER A 232 -5.89 12.75 4.34
CA SER A 232 -5.54 12.23 5.66
C SER A 232 -5.25 10.74 5.57
N LEU A 233 -4.26 10.34 4.77
CA LEU A 233 -4.01 8.93 4.47
C LEU A 233 -3.59 8.14 5.72
N GLY A 234 -4.26 7.01 5.94
CA GLY A 234 -3.83 6.01 6.92
C GLY A 234 -3.73 6.56 8.35
N ARG A 235 -2.79 5.99 9.11
CA ARG A 235 -2.46 6.44 10.47
C ARG A 235 -1.61 7.71 10.48
N SER A 236 -0.77 7.91 9.46
CA SER A 236 0.09 9.09 9.37
C SER A 236 -0.68 10.38 9.07
N GLN A 237 -1.92 10.29 8.59
CA GLN A 237 -2.82 11.41 8.26
C GLN A 237 -2.19 12.41 7.26
N GLN A 238 -1.40 11.91 6.32
CA GLN A 238 -0.73 12.76 5.34
C GLN A 238 -1.62 13.09 4.14
N ASP A 239 -1.46 14.30 3.61
CA ASP A 239 -2.18 14.77 2.42
C ASP A 239 -1.46 14.35 1.13
N GLN A 240 -2.03 13.36 0.43
CA GLN A 240 -1.47 12.86 -0.82
C GLN A 240 -1.63 13.87 -1.97
N THR A 241 -2.67 14.70 -1.95
CA THR A 241 -2.93 15.69 -3.01
C THR A 241 -1.85 16.79 -3.03
N VAL A 242 -1.20 17.01 -1.88
CA VAL A 242 -0.17 18.02 -1.70
C VAL A 242 1.22 17.45 -1.64
N LEU A 243 1.45 16.20 -1.22
CA LEU A 243 2.81 15.68 -1.03
C LEU A 243 3.22 14.63 -2.06
N SER A 244 2.29 13.76 -2.49
CA SER A 244 2.58 12.67 -3.40
C SER A 244 2.99 13.16 -4.80
N MET A 245 3.97 12.50 -5.41
CA MET A 245 4.26 12.65 -6.84
C MET A 245 3.26 11.90 -7.74
N LEU A 246 2.42 11.02 -7.17
CA LEU A 246 1.34 10.31 -7.86
C LEU A 246 0.00 11.03 -7.77
N ARG A 247 0.01 12.30 -7.37
CA ARG A 247 -1.19 13.14 -7.36
C ARG A 247 -1.67 13.42 -8.78
N ASP A 248 -2.98 13.52 -8.92
CA ASP A 248 -3.61 14.08 -10.11
C ASP A 248 -3.75 15.59 -9.91
N SER A 249 -2.95 16.37 -10.65
CA SER A 249 -2.96 17.83 -10.58
C SER A 249 -3.64 18.48 -11.78
N ALA A 250 -4.20 17.68 -12.70
CA ALA A 250 -4.91 18.19 -13.86
C ALA A 250 -6.23 18.88 -13.48
N ALA A 251 -6.55 19.95 -14.20
CA ALA A 251 -7.90 20.49 -14.20
C ALA A 251 -8.90 19.46 -14.73
N ALA A 252 -10.15 19.52 -14.28
CA ALA A 252 -11.20 18.59 -14.71
C ALA A 252 -11.28 18.51 -16.25
N GLY A 253 -11.13 17.30 -16.79
CA GLY A 253 -11.15 17.05 -18.24
C GLY A 253 -9.79 17.17 -18.95
N GLN A 254 -8.70 17.45 -18.23
CA GLN A 254 -7.34 17.38 -18.75
C GLN A 254 -6.61 16.12 -18.28
N THR A 255 -5.65 15.66 -19.06
CA THR A 255 -4.78 14.55 -18.70
C THR A 255 -3.52 15.11 -18.03
N ASP A 256 -3.27 14.71 -16.79
CA ASP A 256 -2.01 15.02 -16.13
C ASP A 256 -0.88 14.19 -16.75
N GLN A 257 -0.16 14.78 -17.69
CA GLN A 257 0.94 14.10 -18.37
C GLN A 257 2.08 13.76 -17.40
N SER A 258 2.26 14.57 -16.35
CA SER A 258 3.31 14.35 -15.36
C SER A 258 3.01 13.10 -14.52
N LEU A 259 1.75 12.88 -14.17
CA LEU A 259 1.30 11.66 -13.51
C LEU A 259 1.63 10.42 -14.34
N ILE A 260 1.31 10.46 -15.64
CA ILE A 260 1.53 9.32 -16.55
C ILE A 260 3.02 9.01 -16.71
N GLU A 261 3.86 10.04 -16.84
CA GLU A 261 5.31 9.88 -16.92
C GLU A 261 5.89 9.30 -15.62
N THR A 262 5.40 9.76 -14.46
CA THR A 262 5.77 9.24 -13.14
C THR A 262 5.39 7.77 -12.98
N LEU A 263 4.19 7.38 -13.43
CA LEU A 263 3.75 5.99 -13.43
C LEU A 263 4.63 5.10 -14.33
N ALA A 264 5.07 5.62 -15.47
CA ALA A 264 6.00 4.90 -16.35
C ALA A 264 7.38 4.70 -15.70
N GLY A 265 7.90 5.72 -14.98
CA GLY A 265 9.13 5.58 -14.20
C GLY A 265 8.99 4.58 -13.03
N LEU A 266 7.84 4.60 -12.35
CA LEU A 266 7.54 3.74 -11.21
C LEU A 266 7.36 2.27 -11.60
N LEU A 267 6.52 1.99 -12.60
CA LEU A 267 6.07 0.63 -12.92
C LEU A 267 6.84 0.01 -14.10
N GLY A 268 7.63 0.80 -14.81
CA GLY A 268 8.52 0.34 -15.88
C GLY A 268 9.73 -0.41 -15.35
N ASN A 269 10.12 -1.48 -16.03
CA ASN A 269 11.33 -2.22 -15.69
C ASN A 269 12.58 -1.47 -16.20
N PRO A 270 13.48 -0.99 -15.32
CA PRO A 270 14.64 -0.17 -15.71
C PRO A 270 15.64 -0.91 -16.61
N ALA A 271 15.62 -2.25 -16.63
CA ALA A 271 16.52 -3.05 -17.46
C ALA A 271 16.09 -3.11 -18.94
N PHE A 272 14.84 -2.74 -19.27
CA PHE A 272 14.28 -2.91 -20.61
C PHE A 272 13.75 -1.59 -21.18
N PRO A 273 14.65 -0.71 -21.65
CA PRO A 273 14.25 0.49 -22.37
C PRO A 273 13.60 0.16 -23.73
N SER A 274 12.54 0.88 -24.11
CA SER A 274 11.90 0.76 -25.43
C SER A 274 12.73 1.43 -26.53
N ASN A 275 12.70 0.89 -27.74
CA ASN A 275 13.33 1.56 -28.89
C ASN A 275 12.54 2.81 -29.33
N THR A 276 11.27 2.92 -28.92
CA THR A 276 10.42 4.08 -29.18
C THR A 276 10.57 5.11 -28.08
N ARG A 277 10.62 6.38 -28.47
CA ARG A 277 10.60 7.52 -27.55
C ARG A 277 9.24 8.21 -27.57
N VAL A 278 8.78 8.66 -26.42
CA VAL A 278 7.58 9.48 -26.27
C VAL A 278 8.04 10.87 -25.82
N ASN A 279 7.64 11.93 -26.53
CA ASN A 279 8.08 13.31 -26.24
C ASN A 279 9.62 13.45 -26.15
N ASN A 280 10.35 12.75 -27.02
CA ASN A 280 11.82 12.64 -27.04
C ASN A 280 12.44 11.98 -25.78
N ARG A 281 11.60 11.43 -24.88
CA ARG A 281 12.01 10.74 -23.66
C ARG A 281 11.98 9.22 -23.84
N GLN A 282 12.84 8.57 -23.08
CA GLN A 282 12.94 7.13 -23.02
C GLN A 282 11.78 6.58 -22.20
N VAL A 283 11.12 5.53 -22.70
CA VAL A 283 10.03 4.84 -21.98
C VAL A 283 10.38 3.37 -21.76
N PRO A 284 9.81 2.70 -20.75
CA PRO A 284 10.00 1.28 -20.53
C PRO A 284 9.35 0.45 -21.66
N ALA A 285 10.02 -0.61 -22.10
CA ALA A 285 9.47 -1.62 -22.99
C ALA A 285 8.65 -2.66 -22.21
N LEU A 286 9.12 -3.04 -21.01
CA LEU A 286 8.48 -4.02 -20.15
C LEU A 286 8.06 -3.39 -18.82
N ASP A 287 6.98 -3.91 -18.26
CA ASP A 287 6.57 -3.65 -16.88
C ASP A 287 7.42 -4.44 -15.88
N ARG A 288 7.46 -3.98 -14.61
CA ARG A 288 8.16 -4.67 -13.52
C ARG A 288 7.50 -6.00 -13.14
N GLY A 289 6.22 -6.15 -13.45
CA GLY A 289 5.41 -7.31 -13.15
C GLY A 289 3.94 -7.03 -13.45
N SER A 290 3.18 -8.10 -13.66
CA SER A 290 1.75 -8.00 -13.93
C SER A 290 0.95 -7.45 -12.75
N LEU A 291 1.48 -7.56 -11.54
CA LEU A 291 0.92 -6.95 -10.34
C LEU A 291 2.04 -6.39 -9.46
N VAL A 292 1.95 -5.12 -9.06
CA VAL A 292 2.94 -4.48 -8.18
C VAL A 292 2.28 -3.97 -6.91
N TYR A 293 2.70 -4.49 -5.76
CA TYR A 293 2.28 -3.98 -4.46
C TYR A 293 3.15 -2.80 -4.04
N HIS A 294 2.52 -1.78 -3.47
CA HIS A 294 3.18 -0.52 -3.12
C HIS A 294 2.69 -0.06 -1.75
N SER A 295 3.61 0.03 -0.79
CA SER A 295 3.40 0.64 0.53
C SER A 295 4.04 2.03 0.56
N ALA A 296 3.32 3.00 1.11
CA ALA A 296 3.76 4.38 1.31
C ALA A 296 4.85 4.54 2.39
N GLY A 297 5.39 3.44 2.92
CA GLY A 297 6.53 3.52 3.84
C GLY A 297 6.21 4.18 5.18
N ALA A 298 7.25 4.75 5.77
CA ALA A 298 7.21 5.26 7.14
C ALA A 298 6.66 6.68 7.22
N ASP A 299 6.85 7.47 6.16
CA ASP A 299 6.31 8.83 6.09
C ASP A 299 4.80 8.85 5.81
N GLY A 300 4.26 7.80 5.17
CA GLY A 300 2.86 7.68 4.81
C GLY A 300 2.47 8.51 3.59
N VAL A 301 3.41 8.79 2.68
CA VAL A 301 3.16 9.46 1.40
C VAL A 301 3.69 8.61 0.27
N PHE A 302 2.83 8.29 -0.71
CA PHE A 302 3.30 7.56 -1.88
C PHE A 302 4.21 8.44 -2.73
N LEU A 303 5.46 8.03 -2.95
CA LEU A 303 6.48 8.82 -3.66
C LEU A 303 6.49 10.27 -3.19
N ASN A 304 6.93 10.49 -1.96
CA ASN A 304 6.95 11.82 -1.39
C ASN A 304 7.84 12.77 -2.20
N ARG A 305 7.32 13.93 -2.58
CA ARG A 305 8.10 14.96 -3.29
C ARG A 305 9.31 15.45 -2.50
N ASP A 306 9.22 15.40 -1.17
CA ASP A 306 10.25 15.89 -0.27
C ASP A 306 11.32 14.83 0.00
N ASP A 307 11.17 13.62 -0.53
CA ASP A 307 12.22 12.61 -0.52
C ASP A 307 13.36 12.96 -1.47
N ARG A 308 14.45 12.20 -1.34
CA ARG A 308 15.61 12.35 -2.23
C ARG A 308 15.20 12.22 -3.69
N GLY A 309 14.33 11.26 -4.01
CA GLY A 309 13.80 11.04 -5.36
C GLY A 309 13.05 12.27 -5.88
N GLY A 310 12.06 12.76 -5.13
CA GLY A 310 11.31 13.95 -5.53
C GLY A 310 12.16 15.21 -5.65
N ARG A 311 13.05 15.47 -4.69
CA ARG A 311 14.00 16.60 -4.77
C ARG A 311 14.92 16.49 -5.99
N SER A 312 15.37 15.30 -6.34
CA SER A 312 16.20 15.07 -7.53
C SER A 312 15.43 15.30 -8.84
N ALA A 313 14.12 15.09 -8.84
CA ALA A 313 13.22 15.49 -9.92
C ALA A 313 12.87 16.99 -9.88
N GLY A 314 13.47 17.80 -8.99
CA GLY A 314 13.15 19.23 -8.88
C GLY A 314 11.78 19.52 -8.27
N ALA A 315 11.19 18.55 -7.56
CA ALA A 315 9.90 18.67 -6.86
C ALA A 315 9.95 19.45 -5.53
N GLY A 316 11.08 20.12 -5.24
CA GLY A 316 11.36 20.74 -3.95
C GLY A 316 10.38 21.84 -3.54
N THR A 317 10.38 22.13 -2.24
CA THR A 317 9.52 23.13 -1.58
C THR A 317 9.43 24.46 -2.36
N GLY A 318 8.21 24.82 -2.80
CA GLY A 318 7.91 26.09 -3.47
C GLY A 318 7.60 26.01 -4.97
N THR A 319 7.75 24.84 -5.62
CA THR A 319 7.31 24.65 -7.01
C THR A 319 5.84 24.21 -7.07
N ALA A 320 5.00 24.97 -7.76
CA ALA A 320 3.55 24.69 -7.87
C ALA A 320 3.26 23.35 -8.59
N SER A 321 4.15 22.96 -9.50
CA SER A 321 4.08 21.72 -10.27
C SER A 321 5.44 21.02 -10.25
N PRO A 322 5.61 19.96 -9.42
CA PRO A 322 6.84 19.18 -9.42
C PRO A 322 7.03 18.53 -10.79
N GLN A 323 8.28 18.42 -11.27
CA GLN A 323 8.51 17.66 -12.50
C GLN A 323 8.20 16.17 -12.23
N PRO A 324 7.74 15.46 -13.26
CA PRO A 324 7.48 14.03 -13.13
C PRO A 324 8.75 13.22 -12.93
N LEU A 325 8.58 12.04 -12.32
CA LEU A 325 9.66 11.08 -12.18
C LEU A 325 9.87 10.36 -13.53
N PHE A 326 10.93 10.70 -14.25
CA PHE A 326 11.20 10.07 -15.54
C PHE A 326 11.68 8.63 -15.39
N TYR A 327 11.32 7.80 -16.37
CA TYR A 327 11.97 6.53 -16.56
C TYR A 327 13.45 6.73 -16.94
N GLU A 328 14.34 6.08 -16.19
CA GLU A 328 15.77 6.08 -16.45
C GLU A 328 16.27 4.65 -16.77
N PRO A 329 16.90 4.42 -17.94
CA PRO A 329 17.51 3.13 -18.24
C PRO A 329 18.58 2.78 -17.22
N GLN A 330 18.60 1.52 -16.78
CA GLN A 330 19.60 0.95 -15.87
C GLN A 330 19.66 1.57 -14.47
N ARG A 331 18.82 2.57 -14.17
CA ARG A 331 18.69 3.15 -12.83
C ARG A 331 17.25 3.00 -12.34
N ASP A 332 17.12 2.38 -11.18
CA ASP A 332 15.84 2.31 -10.51
C ASP A 332 15.59 3.59 -9.70
N VAL A 333 14.72 4.44 -10.22
CA VAL A 333 14.33 5.71 -9.61
C VAL A 333 13.55 5.55 -8.29
N THR A 334 12.98 4.36 -8.02
CA THR A 334 12.22 4.13 -6.80
C THR A 334 13.10 3.93 -5.57
N LEU A 335 14.40 3.66 -5.76
CA LEU A 335 15.36 3.47 -4.66
C LEU A 335 15.66 4.75 -3.88
N ASP A 336 15.34 5.91 -4.45
CA ASP A 336 15.52 7.21 -3.81
C ASP A 336 14.31 7.63 -2.93
N PHE A 337 13.34 6.75 -2.76
CA PHE A 337 12.15 6.93 -1.90
C PHE A 337 12.15 5.91 -0.74
N ASP A 338 11.42 6.21 0.33
CA ASP A 338 11.28 5.27 1.45
C ASP A 338 10.25 4.15 1.18
N ASP A 339 9.37 4.35 0.20
CA ASP A 339 8.36 3.44 -0.30
C ASP A 339 8.89 2.01 -0.51
N ILE A 340 7.99 1.04 -0.35
CA ILE A 340 8.32 -0.37 -0.59
C ILE A 340 7.49 -0.86 -1.77
N LEU A 341 8.17 -1.30 -2.82
CA LEU A 341 7.56 -1.92 -3.99
C LEU A 341 7.91 -3.41 -4.05
N THR A 342 6.91 -4.24 -4.32
CA THR A 342 7.10 -5.68 -4.53
C THR A 342 6.31 -6.12 -5.76
N PRO A 343 6.98 -6.33 -6.91
CA PRO A 343 6.34 -6.89 -8.09
C PRO A 343 6.04 -8.39 -7.88
N SER A 344 4.99 -8.86 -8.53
CA SER A 344 4.46 -10.23 -8.49
C SER A 344 3.86 -10.60 -9.84
N GLY A 345 3.72 -11.90 -10.11
CA GLY A 345 3.30 -12.40 -11.42
C GLY A 345 4.28 -11.97 -12.51
N GLN A 346 5.34 -12.76 -12.71
CA GLN A 346 6.24 -12.59 -13.84
C GLN A 346 5.44 -12.76 -15.14
N GLY A 347 5.49 -11.73 -15.99
CA GLY A 347 5.08 -11.82 -17.39
C GLY A 347 6.16 -12.47 -18.24
#